data_AF-A0A357XX89-F1
#
_entry.id   AF-A0A357XX89-F1
#
_cell.length_a   1.000
_cell.length_b   1.000
_cell.length_c   1.000
_cell.angle_alpha   90.00
_cell.angle_beta   90.00
_cell.angle_gamma   90.00
#
_symmetry.space_group_name_H-M   'P 1'
#
loop_
_entity.id
_entity.type
_entity.pdbx_description
1 polymer ?
#
loop_
_entity_poly.entity_id
_entity_poly.type
_entity_poly.pdbx_seq_one_letter_code
_entity_poly.pdbx_strand_id
1 'polypeptide(L)'
;RILRRFKGESFQKDLLGSETGPLKYLANVNVLTTGFDAPNVDCVILLRPTASPGLYYQMVGRGFRLHETKNDCLVLDYGGNILRHGPVDAIQIGEKQSKGGGNAPAKECPECLALIHAALRTCPDCGYEFPEPEKEKHDDHASNEGVLSGEITDTEWDVEEVHYHVHTRRGAAESDPRTMRVDYRVGFNQYQSEWVCPEHSGWARKKFEKWWSDRSNDPPPDSAEDAVKLADAGSLSIPVNIVVRKIGGEKFDRIIKYTLPPEKPPAVGELVETDMSLCEKCLNSGYDDGFELVCKNGWKPGGDCSHFEGVTENNPDTDDVPF
;
A
#
# COMPACT_ATOMS: atom_id res chain seq x y z
N ARG A 1 28.65 32.21 19.75
CA ARG A 1 27.94 33.28 19.01
C ARG A 1 26.69 32.76 18.28
N ILE A 2 26.82 31.78 17.37
CA ILE A 2 25.69 31.24 16.57
C ILE A 2 24.57 30.67 17.46
N LEU A 3 24.91 29.80 18.42
CA LEU A 3 23.91 29.14 19.28
C LEU A 3 23.10 30.14 20.12
N ARG A 4 23.74 31.18 20.69
CA ARG A 4 23.05 32.24 21.45
C ARG A 4 22.03 32.99 20.59
N ARG A 5 22.40 33.33 19.35
CA ARG A 5 21.49 33.99 18.38
C ARG A 5 20.31 33.12 17.99
N PHE A 6 20.49 31.80 17.92
CA PHE A 6 19.42 30.85 17.64
C PHE A 6 18.49 30.64 18.84
N LYS A 7 19.03 30.72 20.07
CA LYS A 7 18.23 30.68 21.31
C LYS A 7 17.48 31.98 21.61
N GLY A 8 17.67 33.03 20.81
CA GLY A 8 17.10 34.35 21.07
C GLY A 8 17.75 35.10 22.24
N GLU A 9 18.91 34.65 22.72
CA GLU A 9 19.65 35.32 23.81
C GLU A 9 20.26 36.63 23.32
N SER A 10 20.08 37.71 24.08
CA SER A 10 20.75 38.98 23.83
C SER A 10 22.27 38.84 24.06
N PHE A 11 23.06 39.34 23.11
CA PHE A 11 24.52 39.22 23.16
C PHE A 11 25.19 40.58 22.91
N GLN A 12 26.13 40.94 23.79
CA GLN A 12 26.92 42.17 23.70
C GLN A 12 28.02 42.01 22.63
N LYS A 13 28.17 43.01 21.75
CA LYS A 13 28.97 42.93 20.51
C LYS A 13 30.49 43.00 20.71
N ASP A 14 31.22 42.61 19.66
CA ASP A 14 32.61 43.02 19.47
C ASP A 14 32.76 44.55 19.26
N LEU A 15 34.01 45.01 19.27
CA LEU A 15 34.48 46.40 19.30
C LEU A 15 33.81 47.37 18.30
N LEU A 16 33.16 46.89 17.23
CA LEU A 16 32.64 47.73 16.12
C LEU A 16 31.11 47.88 16.06
N GLY A 17 30.35 47.36 17.03
CA GLY A 17 29.02 47.93 17.30
C GLY A 17 27.88 47.66 16.28
N SER A 18 27.95 46.71 15.36
CA SER A 18 26.81 46.33 14.46
C SER A 18 25.89 45.21 15.00
N GLU A 19 24.55 45.38 15.03
CA GLU A 19 23.58 44.39 15.54
C GLU A 19 23.42 43.22 14.59
N THR A 20 23.75 42.01 15.06
CA THR A 20 23.38 40.78 14.36
C THR A 20 22.14 40.20 15.01
N GLY A 21 21.00 40.30 14.31
CA GLY A 21 19.70 39.80 14.79
C GLY A 21 19.63 38.28 15.01
N PRO A 22 18.51 37.78 15.54
CA PRO A 22 18.31 36.36 15.84
C PRO A 22 18.43 35.49 14.58
N LEU A 23 18.76 34.21 14.78
CA LEU A 23 18.79 33.22 13.70
C LEU A 23 17.52 32.37 13.76
N LYS A 24 16.84 32.25 12.61
CA LYS A 24 15.60 31.46 12.50
C LYS A 24 15.84 29.97 12.28
N TYR A 25 16.97 29.61 11.66
CA TYR A 25 17.30 28.23 11.28
C TYR A 25 18.69 27.85 11.77
N LEU A 26 18.86 26.57 12.14
CA LEU A 26 20.14 25.98 12.53
C LEU A 26 20.29 24.61 11.87
N ALA A 27 21.08 24.54 10.81
CA ALA A 27 21.49 23.27 10.21
C ALA A 27 22.68 22.68 10.96
N ASN A 28 22.64 21.39 11.28
CA ASN A 28 23.77 20.69 11.88
C ASN A 28 23.97 19.32 11.24
N VAL A 29 25.23 18.84 11.23
CA VAL A 29 25.59 17.50 10.74
C VAL A 29 26.48 16.84 11.79
N ASN A 30 25.91 15.98 12.63
CA ASN A 30 26.63 15.24 13.70
C ASN A 30 27.38 16.08 14.76
N VAL A 31 27.28 17.42 14.76
CA VAL A 31 28.02 18.28 15.70
C VAL A 31 27.24 18.51 17.00
N LEU A 32 25.93 18.72 16.92
CA LEU A 32 25.10 19.09 18.07
C LEU A 32 24.44 17.87 18.74
N THR A 33 25.05 16.70 18.65
CA THR A 33 24.46 15.42 19.11
C THR A 33 24.26 15.36 20.62
N THR A 34 25.07 16.06 21.41
CA THR A 34 24.94 16.19 22.86
C THR A 34 25.18 17.63 23.33
N GLY A 35 24.60 18.03 24.47
CA GLY A 35 24.89 19.33 25.11
C GLY A 35 24.28 20.57 24.43
N PHE A 36 23.48 20.41 23.38
CA PHE A 36 22.69 21.49 22.78
C PHE A 36 21.26 21.47 23.33
N ASP A 37 20.90 22.54 24.04
CA ASP A 37 19.57 22.74 24.60
C ASP A 37 19.00 24.09 24.14
N ALA A 38 17.91 24.04 23.38
CA ALA A 38 17.20 25.19 22.85
C ALA A 38 15.68 24.94 22.97
N PRO A 39 15.06 25.28 24.11
CA PRO A 39 13.65 24.99 24.36
C PRO A 39 12.71 25.66 23.35
N ASN A 40 13.15 26.77 22.75
CA ASN A 40 12.44 27.55 21.76
C ASN A 40 12.30 26.89 20.37
N VAL A 41 12.81 25.66 20.18
CA VAL A 41 12.66 24.92 18.92
C VAL A 41 11.23 24.42 18.77
N ASP A 42 10.55 24.87 17.71
CA ASP A 42 9.17 24.53 17.31
C ASP A 42 9.11 23.78 15.98
N CYS A 43 10.24 23.56 15.31
CA CYS A 43 10.31 22.83 14.05
C CYS A 43 11.60 21.99 13.97
N VAL A 44 11.45 20.70 13.65
CA VAL A 44 12.56 19.76 13.43
C VAL A 44 12.45 19.18 12.02
N ILE A 45 13.51 19.37 11.22
CA ILE A 45 13.58 18.85 9.85
C ILE A 45 14.63 17.73 9.79
N LEU A 46 14.20 16.51 9.44
CA LEU A 46 15.05 15.34 9.29
C LEU A 46 15.41 15.15 7.82
N LEU A 47 16.61 15.56 7.44
CA LEU A 47 17.17 15.38 6.09
C LEU A 47 18.14 14.18 6.01
N ARG A 48 18.04 13.24 6.95
CA ARG A 48 18.96 12.11 7.07
C ARG A 48 18.19 10.83 7.42
N PRO A 49 18.34 9.74 6.66
CA PRO A 49 17.90 8.43 7.09
C PRO A 49 18.77 7.90 8.24
N THR A 50 18.15 7.33 9.28
CA THR A 50 18.84 6.62 10.36
C THR A 50 18.23 5.23 10.56
N ALA A 51 19.08 4.22 10.76
CA ALA A 51 18.65 2.89 11.19
C ALA A 51 18.55 2.76 12.73
N SER A 52 18.96 3.78 13.49
CA SER A 52 18.89 3.79 14.96
C SER A 52 17.60 4.48 15.44
N PRO A 53 16.68 3.76 16.11
CA PRO A 53 15.48 4.34 16.71
C PRO A 53 15.82 5.35 17.80
N GLY A 54 16.87 5.08 18.59
CA GLY A 54 17.33 5.99 19.64
C GLY A 54 17.85 7.32 19.07
N LEU A 55 18.59 7.29 17.97
CA LEU A 55 19.04 8.52 17.31
C LEU A 55 17.86 9.29 16.72
N TYR A 56 16.88 8.60 16.14
CA TYR A 56 15.64 9.21 15.66
C TYR A 56 14.87 9.90 16.80
N TYR A 57 14.65 9.21 17.92
CA TYR A 57 14.03 9.79 19.12
C TYR A 57 14.80 11.01 19.63
N GLN A 58 16.14 10.95 19.66
CA GLN A 58 16.98 12.08 20.08
C GLN A 58 16.91 13.27 19.12
N MET A 59 16.78 13.03 17.81
CA MET A 59 16.64 14.10 16.82
C MET A 59 15.31 14.83 16.98
N VAL A 60 14.19 14.09 17.03
CA VAL A 60 12.87 14.69 17.22
C VAL A 60 12.71 15.28 18.62
N GLY A 61 13.30 14.64 19.63
CA GLY A 61 13.24 15.06 21.03
C GLY A 61 13.79 16.47 21.31
N ARG A 62 14.50 17.08 20.35
CA ARG A 62 14.89 18.50 20.42
C ARG A 62 13.67 19.43 20.43
N GLY A 63 12.57 19.02 19.82
CA GLY A 63 11.31 19.75 19.77
C GLY A 63 10.41 19.56 20.99
N PHE A 64 10.69 18.60 21.89
CA PHE A 64 9.78 18.22 22.98
C PHE A 64 9.85 19.11 24.22
N ARG A 65 10.81 20.03 24.29
CA ARG A 65 10.98 20.91 25.47
C ARG A 65 9.88 21.98 25.52
N LEU A 66 9.21 22.18 26.64
CA LEU A 66 8.20 23.24 26.76
C LEU A 66 8.83 24.64 26.66
N HIS A 67 8.14 25.60 26.04
CA HIS A 67 8.55 26.99 25.95
C HIS A 67 7.33 27.90 25.85
N GLU A 68 7.37 29.10 26.44
CA GLU A 68 6.20 30.00 26.55
C GLU A 68 5.59 30.40 25.21
N THR A 69 6.42 30.52 24.17
CA THR A 69 5.99 30.90 22.82
C THR A 69 5.66 29.69 21.93
N LYS A 70 5.66 28.48 22.48
CA LYS A 70 5.52 27.24 21.72
C LYS A 70 4.29 26.44 22.17
N ASN A 71 3.32 26.31 21.26
CA ASN A 71 2.12 25.50 21.47
C ASN A 71 2.29 24.06 20.96
N ASP A 72 2.98 23.89 19.84
CA ASP A 72 3.23 22.62 19.18
C ASP A 72 4.65 22.59 18.58
N CYS A 73 5.07 21.42 18.08
CA CYS A 73 6.33 21.28 17.36
C CYS A 73 6.09 20.52 16.05
N LEU A 74 6.40 21.15 14.93
CA LEU A 74 6.33 20.56 13.60
C LEU A 74 7.53 19.63 13.37
N VAL A 75 7.29 18.41 12.87
CA VAL A 75 8.34 17.46 12.49
C VAL A 75 8.19 17.16 11.01
N LEU A 76 9.23 17.48 10.23
CA LEU A 76 9.27 17.23 8.79
C LEU A 76 10.33 16.17 8.50
N ASP A 77 9.91 15.00 8.03
CA ASP A 77 10.82 13.89 7.76
C ASP A 77 10.95 13.59 6.27
N TYR A 78 12.14 13.85 5.74
CA TYR A 78 12.56 13.55 4.37
C TYR A 78 13.53 12.34 4.32
N GLY A 79 13.84 11.74 5.47
CA GLY A 79 14.74 10.59 5.61
C GLY A 79 14.03 9.24 5.76
N GLY A 80 12.70 9.22 5.65
CA GLY A 80 11.87 8.02 5.83
C GLY A 80 12.03 7.37 7.21
N ASN A 81 12.32 8.16 8.24
CA ASN A 81 12.54 7.70 9.60
C ASN A 81 11.23 7.35 10.31
N ILE A 82 10.15 8.12 10.12
CA ILE A 82 8.83 7.82 10.67
C ILE A 82 8.34 6.48 10.10
N LEU A 83 8.45 6.29 8.78
CA LEU A 83 8.10 5.03 8.13
C LEU A 83 8.90 3.84 8.66
N ARG A 84 10.19 4.06 8.94
CA ARG A 84 11.12 3.01 9.38
C ARG A 84 10.97 2.62 10.85
N HIS A 85 10.70 3.58 11.73
CA HIS A 85 10.69 3.37 13.19
C HIS A 85 9.31 3.46 13.82
N GLY A 86 8.32 3.96 13.09
CA GLY A 86 6.98 4.27 13.59
C GLY A 86 6.90 5.63 14.31
N PRO A 87 5.72 5.93 14.90
CA PRO A 87 5.49 7.13 15.69
C PRO A 87 6.49 7.28 16.84
N VAL A 88 6.90 8.51 17.15
CA VAL A 88 8.04 8.77 18.06
C VAL A 88 7.76 8.32 19.50
N ASP A 89 6.52 8.46 19.94
CA ASP A 89 6.02 8.04 21.26
C ASP A 89 5.85 6.52 21.39
N ALA A 90 5.76 5.81 20.27
CA ALA A 90 5.67 4.35 20.22
C ALA A 90 7.06 3.65 20.15
N ILE A 91 8.16 4.42 20.06
CA ILE A 91 9.51 3.84 19.99
C ILE A 91 9.88 3.17 21.31
N GLN A 92 9.94 1.84 21.30
CA GLN A 92 10.49 1.07 22.41
C GLN A 92 12.01 0.98 22.30
N ILE A 93 12.73 1.85 23.01
CA ILE A 93 14.18 1.73 23.19
C ILE A 93 14.44 0.67 24.28
N GLY A 94 14.30 -0.60 23.92
CA GLY A 94 14.66 -1.70 24.81
C GLY A 94 16.17 -1.76 25.06
N GLU A 95 16.58 -2.21 26.25
CA GLU A 95 17.94 -2.69 26.47
C GLU A 95 18.25 -3.77 25.43
N LYS A 96 19.45 -3.71 24.82
CA LYS A 96 19.88 -4.63 23.76
C LYS A 96 19.49 -6.06 24.12
N GLN A 97 18.48 -6.60 23.45
CA GLN A 97 18.32 -8.05 23.40
C GLN A 97 19.48 -8.56 22.56
N SER A 98 20.50 -9.09 23.25
CA SER A 98 21.42 -10.03 22.65
C SER A 98 20.61 -11.24 22.17
N LYS A 99 20.17 -11.23 20.92
CA LYS A 99 19.70 -12.43 20.24
C LYS A 99 20.67 -12.78 19.14
N GLY A 100 21.73 -13.48 19.55
CA GLY A 100 22.30 -14.50 18.69
C GLY A 100 21.23 -15.53 18.36
N GLY A 101 21.26 -16.05 17.13
CA GLY A 101 20.44 -17.16 16.66
C GLY A 101 19.49 -16.86 15.50
N GLY A 102 19.50 -15.67 14.89
CA GLY A 102 18.83 -15.47 13.61
C GLY A 102 19.63 -16.12 12.50
N ASN A 103 19.00 -16.99 11.68
CA ASN A 103 19.63 -17.48 10.45
C ASN A 103 20.13 -16.27 9.65
N ALA A 104 21.38 -16.35 9.21
CA ALA A 104 21.99 -15.27 8.45
C ALA A 104 21.09 -14.95 7.24
N PRO A 105 20.82 -13.66 6.96
CA PRO A 105 19.91 -13.29 5.88
C PRO A 105 20.43 -13.89 4.57
N ALA A 106 19.58 -14.65 3.89
CA ALA A 106 19.88 -15.30 2.63
C ALA A 106 19.07 -14.65 1.50
N LYS A 107 19.63 -14.68 0.28
CA LYS A 107 18.98 -14.27 -0.95
C LYS A 107 19.14 -15.38 -1.99
N GLU A 108 18.22 -15.47 -2.92
CA GLU A 108 18.29 -16.40 -4.04
C GLU A 108 19.03 -15.74 -5.21
N CYS A 109 19.94 -16.47 -5.87
CA CYS A 109 20.59 -16.00 -7.08
C CYS A 109 19.59 -16.04 -8.24
N PRO A 110 19.36 -14.94 -8.98
CA PRO A 110 18.38 -14.91 -10.07
C PRO A 110 18.77 -15.78 -11.27
N GLU A 111 20.05 -16.16 -11.40
CA GLU A 111 20.54 -16.92 -12.55
C GLU A 111 20.55 -18.44 -12.29
N CYS A 112 21.04 -18.88 -11.14
CA CYS A 112 21.15 -20.30 -10.81
C CYS A 112 20.25 -20.77 -9.66
N LEU A 113 19.48 -19.87 -9.08
CA LEU A 113 18.53 -20.11 -7.98
C LEU A 113 19.18 -20.64 -6.68
N ALA A 114 20.51 -20.50 -6.55
CA ALA A 114 21.20 -20.85 -5.32
C ALA A 114 20.82 -19.90 -4.18
N LEU A 115 20.48 -20.47 -3.03
CA LEU A 115 20.29 -19.73 -1.77
C LEU A 115 21.65 -19.40 -1.16
N ILE A 116 22.01 -18.12 -1.22
CA ILE A 116 23.32 -17.61 -0.83
C ILE A 116 23.19 -16.51 0.22
N HIS A 117 24.27 -16.22 0.95
CA HIS A 117 24.26 -15.17 1.97
C HIS A 117 23.97 -13.79 1.35
N ALA A 118 23.04 -13.02 1.94
CA ALA A 118 22.52 -11.77 1.36
C ALA A 118 23.58 -10.71 1.07
N ALA A 119 24.68 -10.71 1.85
CA ALA A 119 25.78 -9.77 1.71
C ALA A 119 26.75 -10.05 0.52
N LEU A 120 26.66 -11.21 -0.15
CA LEU A 120 27.58 -11.54 -1.25
C LEU A 120 27.33 -10.66 -2.48
N ARG A 121 28.40 -10.10 -3.06
CA ARG A 121 28.36 -9.28 -4.28
C ARG A 121 28.44 -10.10 -5.56
N THR A 122 28.86 -11.35 -5.45
CA THR A 122 28.98 -12.29 -6.56
C THR A 122 28.46 -13.65 -6.10
N CYS A 123 27.69 -14.35 -6.92
CA CYS A 123 27.23 -15.70 -6.62
C CYS A 123 28.42 -16.67 -6.62
N PRO A 124 28.66 -17.45 -5.56
CA PRO A 124 29.76 -18.41 -5.50
C PRO A 124 29.56 -19.62 -6.42
N ASP A 125 28.32 -19.92 -6.84
CA ASP A 125 28.01 -21.10 -7.64
C ASP A 125 28.06 -20.84 -9.16
N CYS A 126 27.63 -19.66 -9.62
CA CYS A 126 27.61 -19.33 -11.06
C CYS A 126 28.40 -18.07 -11.46
N GLY A 127 28.87 -17.26 -10.50
CA GLY A 127 29.61 -16.04 -10.79
C GLY A 127 28.76 -14.79 -11.08
N TYR A 128 27.43 -14.86 -10.98
CA TYR A 128 26.54 -13.71 -11.18
C TYR A 128 26.90 -12.52 -10.27
N GLU A 129 27.16 -11.34 -10.84
CA GLU A 129 27.41 -10.10 -10.08
C GLU A 129 26.10 -9.38 -9.74
N PHE A 130 25.87 -9.12 -8.45
CA PHE A 130 24.67 -8.43 -7.99
C PHE A 130 24.81 -6.91 -8.16
N PRO A 131 23.78 -6.21 -8.69
CA PRO A 131 23.81 -4.75 -8.84
C PRO A 131 24.02 -4.05 -7.48
N GLU A 132 24.64 -2.87 -7.48
CA GLU A 132 24.75 -2.06 -6.26
C GLU A 132 23.35 -1.72 -5.73
N PRO A 133 23.07 -1.93 -4.43
CA PRO A 133 21.81 -1.48 -3.86
C PRO A 133 21.74 0.03 -3.97
N GLU A 134 20.69 0.54 -4.61
CA GLU A 134 20.43 1.97 -4.69
C GLU A 134 20.34 2.53 -3.26
N LYS A 135 21.26 3.44 -2.93
CA LYS A 135 21.14 4.23 -1.71
C LYS A 135 19.97 5.19 -1.95
N GLU A 136 18.84 4.92 -1.31
CA GLU A 136 17.68 5.82 -1.35
C GLU A 136 18.14 7.25 -1.05
N LYS A 137 17.93 8.13 -2.04
CA LYS A 137 18.06 9.58 -1.88
C LYS A 137 16.91 10.04 -1.00
N HIS A 138 17.12 11.13 -0.24
CA HIS A 138 16.06 11.75 0.54
C HIS A 138 14.89 12.11 -0.39
N ASP A 139 13.68 11.96 0.11
CA ASP A 139 12.47 12.28 -0.64
C ASP A 139 12.40 13.80 -0.89
N ASP A 140 11.68 14.23 -1.92
CA ASP A 140 11.48 15.65 -2.23
C ASP A 140 10.31 16.27 -1.43
N HIS A 141 9.49 15.43 -0.82
CA HIS A 141 8.36 15.81 0.02
C HIS A 141 8.46 15.22 1.44
N ALA A 142 7.91 15.92 2.42
CA ALA A 142 7.86 15.43 3.80
C ALA A 142 6.83 14.29 3.93
N SER A 143 7.13 13.29 4.75
CA SER A 143 6.23 12.18 5.03
C SER A 143 4.87 12.64 5.59
N ASN A 144 3.78 12.03 5.10
CA ASN A 144 2.42 12.17 5.66
C ASN A 144 2.13 11.17 6.79
N GLU A 145 3.12 10.41 7.25
CA GLU A 145 2.96 9.45 8.36
C GLU A 145 2.74 10.17 9.70
N GLY A 146 1.79 9.67 10.49
CA GLY A 146 1.49 10.20 11.81
C GLY A 146 2.70 10.18 12.74
N VAL A 147 3.03 11.32 13.32
CA VAL A 147 4.20 11.48 14.20
C VAL A 147 3.93 10.90 15.59
N LEU A 148 2.66 10.86 15.99
CA LEU A 148 2.16 10.37 17.27
C LEU A 148 1.28 9.12 17.10
N SER A 149 1.32 8.23 18.08
CA SER A 149 0.42 7.09 18.12
C SER A 149 -1.04 7.52 18.28
N GLY A 150 -1.93 6.83 17.56
CA GLY A 150 -3.36 7.13 17.56
C GLY A 150 -3.81 8.29 16.66
N GLU A 151 -2.90 8.96 15.96
CA GLU A 151 -3.27 9.91 14.90
C GLU A 151 -4.01 9.15 13.80
N ILE A 152 -5.20 9.63 13.46
CA ILE A 152 -6.08 9.01 12.47
C ILE A 152 -5.98 9.80 11.17
N THR A 153 -5.57 9.13 10.10
CA THR A 153 -5.60 9.68 8.76
C THR A 153 -6.58 8.86 7.92
N ASP A 154 -7.63 9.52 7.45
CA ASP A 154 -8.59 8.93 6.51
C ASP A 154 -8.24 9.43 5.11
N THR A 155 -7.88 8.50 4.21
CA THR A 155 -7.52 8.81 2.83
C THR A 155 -8.55 8.21 1.89
N GLU A 156 -9.01 9.03 0.95
CA GLU A 156 -9.97 8.65 -0.08
C GLU A 156 -9.21 8.22 -1.35
N TRP A 157 -9.56 7.07 -1.90
CA TRP A 157 -8.90 6.47 -3.06
C TRP A 157 -9.91 6.07 -4.13
N ASP A 158 -9.67 6.51 -5.36
CA ASP A 158 -10.42 6.03 -6.52
C ASP A 158 -9.97 4.61 -6.88
N VAL A 159 -10.93 3.74 -7.12
CA VAL A 159 -10.67 2.33 -7.42
C VAL A 159 -10.65 2.14 -8.93
N GLU A 160 -9.52 1.68 -9.44
CA GLU A 160 -9.35 1.36 -10.86
C GLU A 160 -9.77 -0.08 -11.17
N GLU A 161 -9.47 -1.01 -10.26
CA GLU A 161 -9.72 -2.45 -10.46
C GLU A 161 -9.82 -3.17 -9.11
N VAL A 162 -10.46 -4.34 -9.10
CA VAL A 162 -10.57 -5.20 -7.92
C VAL A 162 -10.21 -6.63 -8.28
N HIS A 163 -9.35 -7.24 -7.47
CA HIS A 163 -8.99 -8.65 -7.58
C HIS A 163 -9.44 -9.42 -6.33
N TYR A 164 -9.83 -10.68 -6.53
CA TYR A 164 -10.33 -11.56 -5.49
C TYR A 164 -9.46 -12.80 -5.39
N HIS A 165 -9.09 -13.17 -4.17
CA HIS A 165 -8.24 -14.33 -3.93
C HIS A 165 -8.71 -15.13 -2.72
N VAL A 166 -8.69 -16.46 -2.82
CA VAL A 166 -8.82 -17.33 -1.65
C VAL A 166 -7.56 -17.17 -0.81
N HIS A 167 -7.73 -16.90 0.47
CA HIS A 167 -6.64 -16.63 1.39
C HIS A 167 -6.73 -17.52 2.63
N THR A 168 -5.60 -18.10 3.01
CA THR A 168 -5.40 -18.82 4.26
C THR A 168 -4.32 -18.13 5.08
N ARG A 169 -4.51 -18.06 6.39
CA ARG A 169 -3.50 -17.51 7.27
C ARG A 169 -2.25 -18.39 7.22
N ARG A 170 -1.06 -17.77 7.25
CA ARG A 170 0.21 -18.51 7.34
C ARG A 170 0.21 -19.46 8.55
N GLY A 171 0.41 -20.75 8.29
CA GLY A 171 0.43 -21.81 9.31
C GLY A 171 -0.96 -22.35 9.70
N ALA A 172 -2.00 -22.02 8.93
CA ALA A 172 -3.33 -22.60 9.11
C ALA A 172 -3.33 -24.11 8.84
N ALA A 173 -4.10 -24.86 9.62
CA ALA A 173 -4.44 -26.24 9.34
C ALA A 173 -5.45 -26.31 8.19
N GLU A 174 -5.55 -27.47 7.54
CA GLU A 174 -6.50 -27.69 6.43
C GLU A 174 -7.97 -27.52 6.86
N SER A 175 -8.27 -27.72 8.16
CA SER A 175 -9.60 -27.51 8.74
C SER A 175 -9.90 -26.06 9.13
N ASP A 176 -8.94 -25.14 9.05
CA ASP A 176 -9.15 -23.76 9.47
C ASP A 176 -9.99 -23.01 8.41
N PRO A 177 -10.96 -22.19 8.85
CA PRO A 177 -11.86 -21.51 7.92
C PRO A 177 -11.09 -20.49 7.07
N ARG A 178 -11.33 -20.52 5.76
CA ARG A 178 -10.65 -19.65 4.81
C ARG A 178 -11.31 -18.29 4.72
N THR A 179 -10.55 -17.31 4.22
CA THR A 179 -11.05 -15.96 3.95
C THR A 179 -10.93 -15.65 2.47
N MET A 180 -11.74 -14.70 1.98
CA MET A 180 -11.53 -14.09 0.68
C MET A 180 -10.79 -12.77 0.89
N ARG A 181 -9.62 -12.64 0.29
CA ARG A 181 -8.88 -11.37 0.19
C ARG A 181 -9.43 -10.58 -0.99
N VAL A 182 -9.65 -9.30 -0.79
CA VAL A 182 -10.10 -8.35 -1.80
C VAL A 182 -9.03 -7.28 -1.94
N ASP A 183 -8.46 -7.16 -3.14
CA ASP A 183 -7.40 -6.21 -3.46
C ASP A 183 -7.94 -5.12 -4.38
N TYR A 184 -8.01 -3.89 -3.88
CA TYR A 184 -8.41 -2.70 -4.62
C TYR A 184 -7.17 -2.03 -5.21
N ARG A 185 -7.06 -1.99 -6.53
CA ARG A 185 -6.01 -1.23 -7.22
C ARG A 185 -6.42 0.23 -7.25
N VAL A 186 -5.59 1.08 -6.64
CA VAL A 186 -5.87 2.52 -6.46
C VAL A 186 -4.85 3.41 -7.18
N GLY A 187 -4.02 2.79 -8.02
CA GLY A 187 -2.97 3.43 -8.80
C GLY A 187 -2.00 2.40 -9.37
N PHE A 188 -0.99 2.87 -10.11
CA PHE A 188 0.02 1.99 -10.71
C PHE A 188 0.83 1.24 -9.64
N ASN A 189 0.68 -0.09 -9.60
CA ASN A 189 1.27 -0.97 -8.59
C ASN A 189 0.92 -0.62 -7.13
N GLN A 190 -0.19 0.09 -6.90
CA GLN A 190 -0.64 0.46 -5.56
C GLN A 190 -1.97 -0.23 -5.25
N TYR A 191 -2.00 -0.95 -4.12
CA TYR A 191 -3.14 -1.77 -3.72
C TYR A 191 -3.53 -1.53 -2.27
N GLN A 192 -4.84 -1.60 -2.00
CA GLN A 192 -5.40 -1.62 -0.66
C GLN A 192 -6.19 -2.91 -0.47
N SER A 193 -5.96 -3.61 0.64
CA SER A 193 -6.48 -4.96 0.84
C SER A 193 -7.42 -5.04 2.03
N GLU A 194 -8.48 -5.85 1.90
CA GLU A 194 -9.26 -6.32 3.03
C GLU A 194 -9.51 -7.83 2.96
N TRP A 195 -9.99 -8.38 4.07
CA TRP A 195 -10.35 -9.79 4.17
C TRP A 195 -11.78 -9.93 4.66
N VAL A 196 -12.54 -10.72 3.92
CA VAL A 196 -13.91 -11.09 4.27
C VAL A 196 -14.00 -12.59 4.55
N CYS A 197 -14.94 -12.99 5.40
CA CYS A 197 -14.90 -14.29 6.07
C CYS A 197 -16.12 -15.17 5.74
N PRO A 198 -16.23 -15.73 4.53
CA PRO A 198 -17.35 -16.60 4.15
C PRO A 198 -17.41 -17.89 4.99
N GLU A 199 -16.28 -18.56 5.22
CA GLU A 199 -16.26 -19.87 5.90
C GLU A 199 -16.25 -19.76 7.43
N HIS A 200 -16.21 -18.55 7.98
CA HIS A 200 -16.25 -18.35 9.43
C HIS A 200 -17.68 -18.48 9.97
N SER A 201 -17.83 -18.50 11.29
CA SER A 201 -19.13 -18.48 11.96
C SER A 201 -19.33 -17.21 12.81
N GLY A 202 -20.55 -17.00 13.30
CA GLY A 202 -20.86 -15.91 14.23
C GLY A 202 -20.75 -14.52 13.59
N TRP A 203 -20.09 -13.59 14.28
CA TRP A 203 -20.03 -12.18 13.87
C TRP A 203 -19.26 -11.98 12.55
N ALA A 204 -18.18 -12.72 12.34
CA ALA A 204 -17.37 -12.62 11.12
C ALA A 204 -18.18 -13.00 9.86
N ARG A 205 -18.98 -14.07 9.96
CA ARG A 205 -19.91 -14.49 8.90
C ARG A 205 -20.96 -13.43 8.62
N LYS A 206 -21.64 -12.92 9.65
CA LYS A 206 -22.67 -11.88 9.49
C LYS A 206 -22.12 -10.61 8.84
N LYS A 207 -20.87 -10.24 9.16
CA LYS A 207 -20.19 -9.12 8.50
C LYS A 207 -19.96 -9.40 7.02
N PHE A 208 -19.54 -10.60 6.66
CA PHE A 208 -19.42 -11.04 5.27
C PHE A 208 -20.78 -11.03 4.54
N GLU A 209 -21.83 -11.61 5.12
CA GLU A 209 -23.17 -11.64 4.52
C GLU A 209 -23.69 -10.24 4.23
N LYS A 210 -23.50 -9.31 5.17
CA LYS A 210 -23.81 -7.89 4.94
C LYS A 210 -22.97 -7.32 3.79
N TRP A 211 -21.65 -7.48 3.85
CA TRP A 211 -20.72 -6.98 2.83
C TRP A 211 -21.07 -7.49 1.43
N TRP A 212 -21.46 -8.77 1.32
CA TRP A 212 -21.89 -9.42 0.08
C TRP A 212 -23.23 -8.86 -0.39
N SER A 213 -24.23 -8.82 0.51
CA SER A 213 -25.56 -8.31 0.18
C SER A 213 -25.57 -6.85 -0.25
N ASP A 214 -24.63 -6.03 0.23
CA ASP A 214 -24.51 -4.63 -0.19
C ASP A 214 -23.99 -4.52 -1.65
N ARG A 215 -23.35 -5.57 -2.20
CA ARG A 215 -22.67 -5.58 -3.52
C ARG A 215 -23.27 -6.53 -4.55
N SER A 216 -23.96 -7.58 -4.12
CA SER A 216 -24.46 -8.64 -4.98
C SER A 216 -25.96 -8.83 -4.82
N ASN A 217 -26.59 -9.28 -5.89
CA ASN A 217 -27.94 -9.84 -5.87
C ASN A 217 -27.95 -11.37 -5.67
N ASP A 218 -26.79 -12.04 -5.85
CA ASP A 218 -26.65 -13.46 -5.52
C ASP A 218 -26.62 -13.67 -4.00
N PRO A 219 -27.13 -14.82 -3.51
CA PRO A 219 -27.01 -15.17 -2.11
C PRO A 219 -25.53 -15.30 -1.69
N PRO A 220 -25.19 -14.93 -0.44
CA PRO A 220 -23.82 -15.01 0.05
C PRO A 220 -23.34 -16.47 0.08
N PRO A 221 -22.22 -16.80 -0.61
CA PRO A 221 -21.70 -18.15 -0.68
C PRO A 221 -21.09 -18.62 0.64
N ASP A 222 -21.11 -19.94 0.88
CA ASP A 222 -20.63 -20.54 2.13
C ASP A 222 -19.12 -20.83 2.13
N SER A 223 -18.48 -20.86 0.96
CA SER A 223 -17.05 -21.12 0.80
C SER A 223 -16.30 -19.90 0.25
N ALA A 224 -15.01 -19.79 0.59
CA ALA A 224 -14.16 -18.74 0.03
C ALA A 224 -13.91 -18.95 -1.47
N GLU A 225 -13.88 -20.21 -1.93
CA GLU A 225 -13.75 -20.53 -3.35
C GLU A 225 -14.95 -20.07 -4.17
N ASP A 226 -16.17 -20.36 -3.70
CA ASP A 226 -17.39 -19.97 -4.42
C ASP A 226 -17.59 -18.46 -4.37
N ALA A 227 -17.17 -17.81 -3.28
CA ALA A 227 -17.12 -16.36 -3.20
C ALA A 227 -16.24 -15.75 -4.29
N VAL A 228 -15.03 -16.28 -4.48
CA VAL A 228 -14.11 -15.80 -5.53
C VAL A 228 -14.66 -16.11 -6.92
N LYS A 229 -15.18 -17.33 -7.16
CA LYS A 229 -15.74 -17.70 -8.48
C LYS A 229 -16.91 -16.79 -8.88
N LEU A 230 -17.84 -16.50 -7.96
CA LEU A 230 -18.96 -15.61 -8.24
C LEU A 230 -18.48 -14.17 -8.43
N ALA A 231 -17.50 -13.72 -7.65
CA ALA A 231 -16.89 -12.40 -7.81
C ALA A 231 -16.25 -12.23 -9.20
N ASP A 232 -15.44 -13.20 -9.63
CA ASP A 232 -14.79 -13.23 -10.94
C ASP A 232 -15.80 -13.35 -12.09
N ALA A 233 -16.96 -13.96 -11.84
CA ALA A 233 -18.09 -14.01 -12.77
C ALA A 233 -18.91 -12.70 -12.83
N GLY A 234 -18.53 -11.67 -12.08
CA GLY A 234 -19.18 -10.35 -12.09
C GLY A 234 -20.35 -10.18 -11.13
N SER A 235 -20.49 -11.06 -10.13
CA SER A 235 -21.57 -11.00 -9.13
C SER A 235 -21.47 -9.81 -8.14
N LEU A 236 -20.34 -9.09 -8.10
CA LEU A 236 -20.11 -8.02 -7.14
C LEU A 236 -20.00 -6.64 -7.80
N SER A 237 -20.70 -5.65 -7.25
CA SER A 237 -20.46 -4.24 -7.54
C SER A 237 -19.04 -3.83 -7.18
N ILE A 238 -18.33 -3.25 -8.14
CA ILE A 238 -17.03 -2.62 -7.94
C ILE A 238 -17.25 -1.22 -7.36
N PRO A 239 -16.69 -0.87 -6.19
CA PRO A 239 -16.77 0.48 -5.66
C PRO A 239 -16.06 1.46 -6.60
N VAL A 240 -16.60 2.67 -6.77
CA VAL A 240 -15.89 3.75 -7.47
C VAL A 240 -14.79 4.34 -6.60
N ASN A 241 -14.97 4.28 -5.29
CA ASN A 241 -14.07 4.88 -4.32
C ASN A 241 -14.12 4.13 -2.98
N ILE A 242 -12.99 4.11 -2.27
CA ILE A 242 -12.86 3.60 -0.90
C ILE A 242 -12.20 4.63 0.02
N VAL A 243 -12.60 4.61 1.30
CA VAL A 243 -11.90 5.36 2.36
C VAL A 243 -11.10 4.41 3.22
N VAL A 244 -9.79 4.65 3.27
CA VAL A 244 -8.83 3.89 4.04
C VAL A 244 -8.42 4.69 5.27
N ARG A 245 -8.64 4.11 6.44
CA ARG A 245 -8.21 4.64 7.73
C ARG A 245 -6.86 4.05 8.11
N LYS A 246 -5.89 4.92 8.30
CA LYS A 246 -4.61 4.63 8.93
C LYS A 246 -4.63 5.16 10.36
N ILE A 247 -4.17 4.33 11.29
CA ILE A 247 -4.05 4.68 12.70
C ILE A 247 -2.57 4.56 13.07
N GLY A 248 -1.94 5.66 13.48
CA GLY A 248 -0.53 5.67 13.89
C GLY A 248 -0.25 4.59 14.94
N GLY A 249 0.58 3.60 14.61
CA GLY A 249 0.96 2.48 15.48
C GLY A 249 0.22 1.16 15.20
N GLU A 250 -0.83 1.12 14.38
CA GLU A 250 -1.39 -0.14 13.88
C GLU A 250 -0.59 -0.68 12.69
N LYS A 251 -0.51 -2.01 12.57
CA LYS A 251 0.27 -2.67 11.51
C LYS A 251 -0.44 -2.66 10.15
N PHE A 252 -1.76 -2.55 10.14
CA PHE A 252 -2.58 -2.70 8.94
C PHE A 252 -3.62 -1.60 8.87
N ASP A 253 -3.71 -0.98 7.69
CA ASP A 253 -4.73 0.00 7.38
C ASP A 253 -6.10 -0.70 7.23
N ARG A 254 -7.19 0.07 7.42
CA ARG A 254 -8.55 -0.47 7.38
C ARG A 254 -9.40 0.28 6.39
N ILE A 255 -10.05 -0.45 5.49
CA ILE A 255 -11.11 0.11 4.65
C ILE A 255 -12.36 0.30 5.52
N ILE A 256 -12.83 1.53 5.63
CA ILE A 256 -13.93 1.91 6.54
C ILE A 256 -15.20 2.34 5.81
N LYS A 257 -15.10 2.72 4.54
CA LYS A 257 -16.22 3.18 3.72
C LYS A 257 -16.01 2.82 2.26
N TYR A 258 -17.11 2.59 1.57
CA TYR A 258 -17.18 2.35 0.13
C TYR A 258 -18.20 3.28 -0.48
N THR A 259 -17.92 3.74 -1.69
CA THR A 259 -18.91 4.36 -2.57
C THR A 259 -19.22 3.35 -3.66
N LEU A 260 -20.35 2.65 -3.53
CA LEU A 260 -20.80 1.66 -4.50
C LEU A 260 -21.66 2.32 -5.59
N PRO A 261 -21.67 1.79 -6.82
CA PRO A 261 -22.63 2.21 -7.84
C PRO A 261 -24.07 1.98 -7.35
N PRO A 262 -25.05 2.74 -7.88
CA PRO A 262 -26.44 2.69 -7.42
C PRO A 262 -27.13 1.35 -7.76
N GLU A 263 -26.69 0.70 -8.84
CA GLU A 263 -27.23 -0.57 -9.31
C GLU A 263 -26.24 -1.70 -9.04
N LYS A 264 -26.78 -2.81 -8.53
CA LYS A 264 -26.02 -4.06 -8.36
C LYS A 264 -26.00 -4.84 -9.66
N PRO A 265 -24.94 -5.64 -9.91
CA PRO A 265 -24.91 -6.52 -11.05
C PRO A 265 -26.07 -7.55 -11.00
N PRO A 266 -26.50 -8.06 -12.16
CA PRO A 266 -27.46 -9.16 -12.21
C PRO A 266 -26.92 -10.39 -11.47
N ALA A 267 -27.82 -11.17 -10.87
CA ALA A 267 -27.44 -12.40 -10.20
C ALA A 267 -26.89 -13.41 -11.22
N VAL A 268 -25.68 -13.92 -10.97
CA VAL A 268 -25.04 -14.93 -11.83
C VAL A 268 -25.79 -16.26 -11.73
N GLY A 269 -26.41 -16.56 -10.58
CA GLY A 269 -27.17 -17.80 -10.35
C GLY A 269 -28.44 -17.96 -11.20
N GLU A 270 -29.03 -16.88 -11.71
CA GLU A 270 -30.22 -16.94 -12.60
C GLU A 270 -29.87 -17.28 -14.05
N LEU A 271 -28.62 -17.07 -14.47
CA LEU A 271 -28.17 -17.35 -15.85
C LEU A 271 -28.03 -18.86 -16.15
N VAL A 272 -28.19 -19.73 -15.15
CA VAL A 272 -27.97 -21.18 -15.30
C VAL A 272 -29.21 -21.93 -15.82
N GLU A 273 -30.43 -21.41 -15.70
CA GLU A 273 -31.65 -22.15 -16.11
C GLU A 273 -32.45 -21.55 -17.27
N THR A 274 -32.18 -20.31 -17.71
CA THR A 274 -32.99 -19.69 -18.78
C THR A 274 -32.26 -19.29 -20.06
N ASP A 275 -30.93 -19.37 -20.15
CA ASP A 275 -30.23 -18.90 -21.37
C ASP A 275 -29.12 -19.81 -21.92
N MET A 276 -29.08 -21.10 -21.52
CA MET A 276 -28.32 -22.11 -22.27
C MET A 276 -29.00 -22.55 -23.58
N SER A 277 -30.24 -22.11 -23.85
CA SER A 277 -30.93 -22.39 -25.13
C SER A 277 -30.67 -21.34 -26.22
N LEU A 278 -30.04 -20.20 -25.90
CA LEU A 278 -29.89 -19.08 -26.82
C LEU A 278 -28.50 -18.93 -27.48
N CYS A 279 -27.52 -19.80 -27.23
CA CYS A 279 -26.50 -20.08 -28.25
C CYS A 279 -25.81 -21.46 -28.17
N GLU A 280 -26.55 -22.56 -28.27
CA GLU A 280 -25.95 -23.86 -28.62
C GLU A 280 -25.28 -23.85 -30.01
N LYS A 281 -25.57 -22.84 -30.86
CA LYS A 281 -24.90 -22.65 -32.15
C LYS A 281 -23.53 -21.95 -32.04
N CYS A 282 -23.22 -21.27 -30.94
CA CYS A 282 -21.93 -20.59 -30.75
C CYS A 282 -20.92 -21.47 -30.00
N LEU A 283 -21.39 -22.38 -29.15
CA LEU A 283 -20.52 -23.25 -28.34
C LEU A 283 -20.12 -24.56 -29.05
N ASN A 284 -20.78 -24.91 -30.18
CA ASN A 284 -20.47 -26.13 -30.95
C ASN A 284 -19.68 -25.89 -32.25
N SER A 285 -19.14 -24.69 -32.51
CA SER A 285 -18.05 -24.57 -33.50
C SER A 285 -16.72 -24.81 -32.79
N GLY A 286 -16.48 -26.08 -32.47
CA GLY A 286 -15.15 -26.56 -32.16
C GLY A 286 -14.21 -26.27 -33.32
N TYR A 287 -12.98 -25.88 -32.96
CA TYR A 287 -11.74 -26.01 -33.71
C TYR A 287 -11.88 -26.81 -35.02
N ASP A 288 -11.83 -26.10 -36.14
CA ASP A 288 -11.11 -26.53 -37.35
C ASP A 288 -10.77 -25.26 -38.17
N ASP A 289 -9.47 -25.08 -38.39
CA ASP A 289 -8.81 -24.28 -39.43
C ASP A 289 -9.29 -22.83 -39.70
N GLY A 290 -8.64 -21.86 -39.04
CA GLY A 290 -8.20 -20.62 -39.71
C GLY A 290 -9.08 -19.37 -39.72
N PHE A 291 -10.15 -19.26 -38.93
CA PHE A 291 -11.01 -18.05 -38.94
C PHE A 291 -11.30 -17.48 -37.54
N GLU A 292 -10.88 -16.24 -37.28
CA GLU A 292 -11.27 -15.46 -36.09
C GLU A 292 -12.55 -14.65 -36.35
N LEU A 293 -13.56 -14.81 -35.48
CA LEU A 293 -14.74 -13.94 -35.44
C LEU A 293 -14.52 -12.87 -34.36
N VAL A 294 -14.50 -11.59 -34.75
CA VAL A 294 -14.33 -10.46 -33.82
C VAL A 294 -15.66 -9.72 -33.65
N CYS A 295 -16.10 -9.53 -32.41
CA CYS A 295 -17.28 -8.72 -32.09
C CYS A 295 -16.95 -7.23 -32.26
N LYS A 296 -17.45 -6.58 -33.33
CA LYS A 296 -17.10 -5.19 -33.67
C LYS A 296 -17.50 -4.12 -32.65
N ASN A 297 -18.49 -4.39 -31.78
CA ASN A 297 -19.09 -3.36 -30.91
C ASN A 297 -19.09 -3.71 -29.41
N GLY A 298 -18.32 -4.72 -29.00
CA GLY A 298 -18.37 -5.25 -27.63
C GLY A 298 -19.68 -6.00 -27.35
N TRP A 299 -19.62 -7.00 -26.48
CA TRP A 299 -20.80 -7.77 -26.09
C TRP A 299 -21.83 -6.88 -25.40
N LYS A 300 -23.10 -6.97 -25.81
CA LYS A 300 -24.24 -6.34 -25.14
C LYS A 300 -25.24 -7.43 -24.73
N PRO A 301 -25.72 -7.45 -23.47
CA PRO A 301 -26.77 -8.35 -23.04
C PRO A 301 -28.04 -8.14 -23.88
N GLY A 302 -28.56 -9.20 -24.50
CA GLY A 302 -29.81 -9.20 -25.28
C GLY A 302 -29.73 -8.79 -26.76
N GLY A 303 -28.54 -8.62 -27.34
CA GLY A 303 -28.37 -8.33 -28.76
C GLY A 303 -28.48 -9.59 -29.65
N ASP A 304 -29.06 -9.45 -30.85
CA ASP A 304 -29.04 -10.52 -31.84
C ASP A 304 -27.63 -10.69 -32.44
N CYS A 305 -27.22 -11.92 -32.72
CA CYS A 305 -25.88 -12.24 -33.26
C CYS A 305 -25.71 -11.85 -34.74
N SER A 306 -26.45 -10.85 -35.23
CA SER A 306 -26.40 -10.34 -36.59
C SER A 306 -25.18 -9.43 -36.87
N HIS A 307 -24.41 -9.09 -35.83
CA HIS A 307 -23.31 -8.11 -35.88
C HIS A 307 -21.91 -8.72 -36.05
N PHE A 308 -21.79 -10.03 -36.30
CA PHE A 308 -20.51 -10.66 -36.60
C PHE A 308 -20.23 -10.58 -38.11
N GLU A 309 -19.13 -9.94 -38.51
CA GLU A 309 -18.63 -10.01 -39.88
C GLU A 309 -17.43 -10.98 -39.94
N GLY A 310 -17.42 -11.85 -40.95
CA GLY A 310 -16.27 -12.71 -41.23
C GLY A 310 -15.15 -11.90 -41.88
N VAL A 311 -13.97 -11.89 -41.26
CA VAL A 311 -12.76 -11.37 -41.90
C VAL A 311 -12.27 -12.41 -42.89
N THR A 312 -12.59 -12.26 -44.17
CA THR A 312 -11.99 -13.08 -45.22
C THR A 312 -10.62 -12.50 -45.58
N GLU A 313 -9.60 -13.35 -45.67
CA GLU A 313 -8.25 -13.02 -46.14
C GLU A 313 -8.31 -12.23 -47.46
N ASN A 314 -8.07 -10.91 -47.37
CA ASN A 314 -7.49 -10.01 -48.39
C ASN A 314 -7.70 -8.54 -47.98
N ASN A 315 -7.26 -8.15 -46.79
CA ASN A 315 -7.10 -6.72 -46.47
C ASN A 315 -5.70 -6.47 -45.88
N PRO A 316 -4.79 -5.77 -46.59
CA PRO A 316 -3.43 -5.55 -46.13
C PRO A 316 -3.26 -4.35 -45.19
N ASP A 317 -4.33 -3.69 -44.76
CA ASP A 317 -4.23 -2.50 -43.89
C ASP A 317 -4.50 -2.86 -42.42
N THR A 318 -3.48 -3.40 -41.75
CA THR A 318 -3.38 -3.38 -40.28
C THR A 318 -2.46 -2.24 -39.86
N ASP A 319 -2.91 -1.01 -40.08
CA ASP A 319 -2.40 0.18 -39.39
C ASP A 319 -3.63 0.91 -38.83
N ASP A 320 -3.81 0.80 -37.51
CA ASP A 320 -4.71 1.56 -36.62
C ASP A 320 -5.55 0.67 -35.69
N VAL A 321 -4.90 0.09 -34.69
CA VAL A 321 -5.54 -0.16 -33.38
C VAL A 321 -4.60 0.40 -32.31
N PRO A 322 -4.96 1.51 -31.65
CA PRO A 322 -4.17 2.05 -30.56
C PRO A 322 -4.54 1.32 -29.27
N PHE A 323 -3.74 0.37 -28.80
CA PHE A 323 -3.55 0.01 -27.38
C PHE A 323 -2.27 -0.80 -27.21
#